data_AF-A0A6N3ERU7-F1
#
_entry.id   AF-A0A6N3ERU7-F1
#
_cell.length_a   1.000
_cell.length_b   1.000
_cell.length_c   1.000
_cell.angle_alpha   90.00
_cell.angle_beta   90.00
_cell.angle_gamma   90.00
#
_symmetry.space_group_name_H-M   'P 1'
#
loop_
_entity.id
_entity.type
_entity.pdbx_description
1 polymer ?
#
loop_
_entity_poly.entity_id
_entity_poly.type
_entity_poly.pdbx_seq_one_letter_code
_entity_poly.pdbx_strand_id
1 'polypeptide(L)'
;MNSLCEGGADKGAAFYYARHLFASCTHKLYAPDHPADAPPVPVCTRSDLCRGCPYPAHGFLCWSTAGECLRTRMKKSIREGKRMMHAVLSNSRHPGYGQPTVPFPIPRGAYDDTVAALASLGIGDPVGRDCRVDELNSSFLILKRLEKVAVNVDELDYLAKRLDSSDINEAAKFQAMTVKWGLFEMTDLINLTFWCQQARIITDFSDLEDIGRRHYMPLNGGSCSTEELERLDARKAALDLILNSESTCVTPYGVVYDNDMKLEHHYDGQHFPCYLCQPAMLVVGIFPKNAPEGSSETTWLTLPCSEQ
;
A
#
# COMPACT_ATOMS: atom_id res chain seq x y z
N MET A 1 -39.60 -22.53 -37.38
CA MET A 1 -39.46 -23.93 -36.93
C MET A 1 -37.99 -24.20 -36.68
N ASN A 2 -37.65 -24.40 -35.40
CA ASN A 2 -36.56 -25.24 -34.87
C ASN A 2 -35.10 -24.80 -35.19
N SER A 3 -34.13 -24.82 -34.29
CA SER A 3 -33.98 -25.47 -32.98
C SER A 3 -32.83 -24.82 -32.21
N LEU A 4 -32.97 -24.73 -30.89
CA LEU A 4 -31.87 -24.68 -29.92
C LEU A 4 -30.95 -25.90 -30.09
N CYS A 5 -29.65 -25.75 -29.84
CA CYS A 5 -28.82 -26.79 -29.23
C CYS A 5 -27.66 -26.15 -28.44
N GLU A 6 -27.68 -26.41 -27.15
CA GLU A 6 -26.63 -26.22 -26.15
C GLU A 6 -25.40 -27.10 -26.46
N GLY A 7 -24.22 -26.67 -26.00
CA GLY A 7 -23.01 -27.48 -25.99
C GLY A 7 -21.91 -26.80 -25.17
N GLY A 8 -21.68 -27.30 -23.96
CA GLY A 8 -20.85 -26.69 -22.93
C GLY A 8 -19.39 -26.43 -23.32
N ALA A 9 -18.85 -25.34 -22.78
CA ALA A 9 -17.42 -25.04 -22.85
C ALA A 9 -16.63 -26.13 -22.09
N ASP A 10 -15.98 -26.99 -22.87
CA ASP A 10 -15.17 -28.09 -22.39
C ASP A 10 -13.92 -27.53 -21.66
N LYS A 11 -13.73 -27.94 -20.40
CA LYS A 11 -12.62 -27.53 -19.52
C LYS A 11 -11.23 -27.99 -20.04
N GLY A 12 -11.17 -28.62 -21.21
CA GLY A 12 -9.94 -29.08 -21.88
C GLY A 12 -9.21 -28.02 -22.71
N ALA A 13 -9.86 -26.92 -23.14
CA ALA A 13 -9.21 -25.92 -24.00
C ALA A 13 -8.10 -25.13 -23.29
N ALA A 14 -8.28 -24.83 -22.00
CA ALA A 14 -7.28 -24.13 -21.19
C ALA A 14 -6.02 -25.00 -20.94
N PHE A 15 -6.17 -26.32 -20.84
CA PHE A 15 -5.04 -27.24 -20.69
C PHE A 15 -4.24 -27.43 -21.99
N TYR A 16 -4.89 -27.32 -23.15
CA TYR A 16 -4.23 -27.47 -24.45
C TYR A 16 -3.27 -26.30 -24.74
N TYR A 17 -3.66 -25.06 -24.40
CA TYR A 17 -2.79 -23.89 -24.55
C TYR A 17 -1.64 -23.86 -23.52
N ALA A 18 -1.90 -24.31 -22.28
CA ALA A 18 -0.85 -24.43 -21.27
C ALA A 18 0.26 -25.41 -21.72
N ARG A 19 -0.11 -26.54 -22.32
CA ARG A 19 0.85 -27.57 -22.75
C ARG A 19 1.71 -27.14 -23.95
N HIS A 20 1.20 -26.26 -24.83
CA HIS A 20 1.98 -25.68 -25.93
C HIS A 20 2.93 -24.54 -25.48
N LEU A 21 2.56 -23.76 -24.46
CA LEU A 21 3.42 -22.74 -23.87
C LEU A 21 4.65 -23.35 -23.16
N PHE A 22 4.49 -24.51 -22.50
CA PHE A 22 5.62 -25.20 -21.85
C PHE A 22 6.62 -25.85 -22.81
N ALA A 23 6.25 -26.11 -24.07
CA ALA A 23 7.15 -26.74 -25.05
C ALA A 23 8.07 -25.74 -25.79
N SER A 24 7.83 -24.43 -25.65
CA SER A 24 8.47 -23.39 -26.48
C SER A 24 9.48 -22.52 -25.72
N CYS A 25 9.53 -22.61 -24.39
CA CYS A 25 10.45 -21.85 -23.55
C CYS A 25 11.64 -22.70 -23.09
N THR A 26 12.43 -23.19 -24.04
CA THR A 26 13.81 -23.58 -23.75
C THR A 26 14.64 -22.30 -23.60
N HIS A 27 14.88 -21.85 -22.38
CA HIS A 27 16.22 -21.48 -21.89
C HIS A 27 16.17 -20.96 -20.43
N LYS A 28 16.98 -21.63 -19.60
CA LYS A 28 17.50 -21.27 -18.26
C LYS A 28 16.52 -21.32 -17.08
N LEU A 29 16.13 -22.55 -16.71
CA LEU A 29 15.95 -22.90 -15.30
C LEU A 29 17.34 -23.01 -14.65
N TYR A 30 17.72 -22.04 -13.82
CA TYR A 30 18.72 -22.29 -12.77
C TYR A 30 17.93 -22.73 -11.53
N ALA A 31 17.96 -24.03 -11.24
CA ALA A 31 17.65 -24.51 -9.90
C ALA A 31 18.94 -24.40 -9.08
N PRO A 32 18.96 -23.73 -7.93
CA PRO A 32 19.97 -24.01 -6.93
C PRO A 32 19.63 -25.36 -6.29
N ASP A 33 20.48 -26.36 -6.52
CA ASP A 33 20.55 -27.60 -5.76
C ASP A 33 20.91 -27.31 -4.30
N HIS A 34 19.97 -26.84 -3.47
CA HIS A 34 20.09 -26.88 -2.01
C HIS A 34 18.76 -27.38 -1.44
N PRO A 35 18.74 -28.46 -0.62
CA PRO A 35 17.57 -28.70 0.22
C PRO A 35 17.40 -27.46 1.09
N ALA A 36 16.23 -26.82 1.03
CA ALA A 36 15.93 -25.67 1.86
C ALA A 36 16.03 -26.12 3.33
N ASP A 37 17.11 -25.73 4.00
CA ASP A 37 17.21 -25.86 5.44
C ASP A 37 15.94 -25.26 6.07
N ALA A 38 15.41 -25.92 7.10
CA ALA A 38 14.24 -25.42 7.81
C ALA A 38 14.49 -23.95 8.20
N PRO A 39 13.50 -23.05 8.03
CA PRO A 39 13.69 -21.63 8.32
C PRO A 39 14.25 -21.46 9.73
N PRO A 40 15.24 -20.58 9.93
CA PRO A 40 15.90 -20.44 11.23
C PRO A 40 14.86 -20.14 12.31
N VAL A 41 14.96 -20.88 13.41
CA VAL A 41 14.08 -20.75 14.58
C VAL A 41 14.14 -19.30 15.09
N PRO A 42 13.02 -18.66 15.46
CA PRO A 42 13.02 -17.26 15.89
C PRO A 42 13.94 -17.03 17.09
N VAL A 43 14.90 -16.11 16.95
CA VAL A 43 16.00 -15.88 17.91
C VAL A 43 15.67 -14.84 18.99
N CYS A 44 14.42 -14.34 19.05
CA CYS A 44 14.03 -13.42 20.11
C CYS A 44 13.77 -14.19 21.42
N THR A 45 14.79 -14.26 22.28
CA THR A 45 14.75 -14.95 23.58
C THR A 45 14.16 -14.12 24.72
N ARG A 46 13.74 -12.88 24.46
CA ARG A 46 13.22 -11.95 25.49
C ARG A 46 11.80 -12.27 25.97
N SER A 47 10.99 -13.02 25.22
CA SER A 47 9.62 -13.36 25.60
C SER A 47 9.12 -14.62 24.89
N ASP A 48 8.42 -15.49 25.62
CA ASP A 48 7.78 -16.70 25.07
C ASP A 48 6.76 -16.37 23.96
N LEU A 49 6.26 -15.12 23.91
CA LEU A 49 5.32 -14.63 22.90
C LEU A 49 5.94 -14.46 21.50
N CYS A 50 7.27 -14.52 21.37
CA CYS A 50 7.98 -14.39 20.10
C CYS A 50 8.16 -15.72 19.35
N ARG A 51 7.70 -16.84 19.91
CA ARG A 51 7.74 -18.16 19.26
C ARG A 51 6.92 -18.14 17.96
N GLY A 52 7.53 -18.54 16.84
CA GLY A 52 6.93 -18.51 15.50
C GLY A 52 6.77 -17.11 14.86
N CYS A 53 7.57 -16.11 15.26
CA CYS A 53 7.54 -14.79 14.61
C CYS A 53 8.26 -14.82 13.24
N PRO A 54 7.62 -14.39 12.13
CA PRO A 54 8.22 -14.45 10.79
C PRO A 54 9.21 -13.30 10.48
N TYR A 55 9.40 -12.34 11.38
CA TYR A 55 10.28 -11.18 11.15
C TYR A 55 11.73 -11.47 11.54
N PRO A 56 12.73 -11.16 10.68
CA PRO A 56 14.15 -11.42 10.93
C PRO A 56 14.75 -10.50 12.01
N ALA A 57 15.82 -10.97 12.66
CA ALA A 57 16.42 -10.38 13.87
C ALA A 57 17.31 -9.12 13.63
N HIS A 58 17.22 -8.46 12.48
CA HIS A 58 18.13 -7.37 12.15
C HIS A 58 17.55 -6.01 12.56
N GLY A 59 18.02 -5.51 13.71
CA GLY A 59 18.39 -4.10 13.85
C GLY A 59 17.30 -3.06 14.11
N PHE A 60 16.04 -3.42 14.36
CA PHE A 60 15.02 -2.45 14.76
C PHE A 60 14.36 -2.84 16.10
N LEU A 61 14.09 -1.84 16.95
CA LEU A 61 13.40 -1.97 18.23
C LEU A 61 12.08 -2.74 18.06
N CYS A 62 12.11 -4.06 18.26
CA CYS A 62 10.93 -4.94 18.20
C CYS A 62 9.95 -4.67 19.35
N TRP A 63 10.37 -3.88 20.34
CA TRP A 63 9.63 -3.53 21.55
C TRP A 63 9.71 -2.02 21.80
N SER A 64 8.56 -1.43 22.12
CA SER A 64 8.46 -0.05 22.61
C SER A 64 9.01 0.10 24.04
N THR A 65 9.31 1.33 24.44
CA THR A 65 9.66 1.69 25.84
C THR A 65 8.55 1.35 26.83
N ALA A 66 7.30 1.26 26.36
CA ALA A 66 6.13 0.83 27.12
C ALA A 66 5.98 -0.70 27.25
N GLY A 67 6.94 -1.49 26.75
CA GLY A 67 6.92 -2.95 26.87
C GLY A 67 5.98 -3.66 25.89
N GLU A 68 5.42 -2.96 24.91
CA GLU A 68 4.62 -3.58 23.84
C GLU A 68 5.50 -3.95 22.63
N CYS A 69 5.33 -5.18 22.12
CA CYS A 69 5.97 -5.63 20.87
C CYS A 69 5.31 -4.99 19.64
N LEU A 70 6.11 -4.64 18.63
CA LEU A 70 5.64 -4.11 17.35
C LEU A 70 4.57 -5.02 16.71
N ARG A 71 4.73 -6.34 16.78
CA ARG A 71 3.72 -7.32 16.33
C ARG A 71 2.39 -7.16 17.05
N THR A 72 2.41 -6.95 18.38
CA THR A 72 1.19 -6.78 19.18
C THR A 72 0.53 -5.44 18.87
N ARG A 73 1.31 -4.37 18.68
CA ARG A 73 0.82 -3.06 18.31
C ARG A 73 0.22 -3.04 16.90
N MET A 74 0.86 -3.70 15.94
CA MET A 74 0.30 -3.92 14.60
C MET A 74 -0.97 -4.78 14.67
N LYS A 75 -0.96 -5.88 15.43
CA LYS A 75 -2.14 -6.74 15.61
C LYS A 75 -3.29 -6.03 16.33
N LYS A 76 -3.04 -5.15 17.30
CA LYS A 76 -4.07 -4.31 17.94
C LYS A 76 -4.66 -3.33 16.93
N SER A 77 -3.80 -2.67 16.14
CA SER A 77 -4.23 -1.76 15.07
C SER A 77 -5.05 -2.48 13.98
N ILE A 78 -4.73 -3.74 13.68
CA ILE A 78 -5.49 -4.61 12.77
C ILE A 78 -6.80 -5.12 13.41
N ARG A 79 -6.76 -5.55 14.68
CA ARG A 79 -7.92 -6.10 15.43
C ARG A 79 -8.97 -5.05 15.80
N GLU A 80 -8.59 -3.77 15.90
CA GLU A 80 -9.51 -2.67 16.20
C GLU A 80 -10.25 -2.12 14.97
N GLY A 81 -10.17 -2.76 13.80
CA GLY A 81 -11.06 -2.51 12.65
C GLY A 81 -11.09 -1.07 12.13
N LYS A 82 -10.03 -0.27 12.34
CA LYS A 82 -10.10 1.20 12.30
C LYS A 82 -9.50 1.87 11.07
N ARG A 83 -9.38 1.16 9.96
CA ARG A 83 -9.01 1.74 8.65
C ARG A 83 -9.96 1.37 7.51
N MET A 84 -11.19 0.99 7.86
CA MET A 84 -12.25 0.89 6.86
C MET A 84 -12.56 2.27 6.32
N MET A 85 -12.41 2.42 5.01
CA MET A 85 -12.91 3.56 4.27
C MET A 85 -14.27 3.20 3.69
N HIS A 86 -15.23 4.09 3.76
CA HIS A 86 -16.51 3.95 3.06
C HIS A 86 -16.72 5.18 2.19
N ALA A 87 -17.14 4.96 0.95
CA ALA A 87 -17.55 6.05 0.07
C ALA A 87 -18.99 5.86 -0.37
N VAL A 88 -19.78 6.93 -0.27
CA VAL A 88 -21.08 7.03 -0.93
C VAL A 88 -20.80 7.48 -2.36
N LEU A 89 -21.15 6.65 -3.34
CA LEU A 89 -20.86 6.91 -4.75
C LEU A 89 -22.16 7.25 -5.50
N SER A 90 -22.07 8.09 -6.52
CA SER A 90 -23.23 8.39 -7.38
C SER A 90 -22.84 8.66 -8.83
N ASN A 91 -23.85 8.56 -9.70
CA ASN A 91 -23.73 8.96 -11.08
C ASN A 91 -24.04 10.46 -11.24
N SER A 92 -23.02 11.26 -11.55
CA SER A 92 -23.19 12.72 -11.74
C SER A 92 -24.15 13.06 -12.89
N ARG A 93 -24.26 12.20 -13.90
CA ARG A 93 -25.13 12.41 -15.06
C ARG A 93 -26.57 11.99 -14.77
N HIS A 94 -26.77 11.10 -13.79
CA HIS A 94 -28.07 10.57 -13.41
C HIS A 94 -28.24 10.53 -11.88
N PRO A 95 -28.44 11.69 -11.21
CA PRO A 95 -28.51 11.76 -9.75
C PRO A 95 -29.63 10.92 -9.11
N GLY A 96 -30.65 10.55 -9.88
CA GLY A 96 -31.77 9.73 -9.42
C GLY A 96 -31.50 8.22 -9.39
N TYR A 97 -30.32 7.75 -9.83
CA TYR A 97 -30.00 6.32 -9.89
C TYR A 97 -29.61 5.73 -8.53
N GLY A 98 -29.57 6.53 -7.47
CA GLY A 98 -29.26 6.09 -6.12
C GLY A 98 -27.78 6.31 -5.76
N GLN A 99 -27.48 6.02 -4.49
CA GLN A 99 -26.20 6.38 -3.87
C GLN A 99 -25.69 5.22 -3.02
N PRO A 100 -25.07 4.18 -3.62
CA PRO A 100 -24.54 3.05 -2.87
C PRO A 100 -23.39 3.48 -1.95
N THR A 101 -23.35 2.90 -0.76
CA THR A 101 -22.20 3.00 0.15
C THR A 101 -21.30 1.79 -0.09
N VAL A 102 -20.10 2.02 -0.62
CA VAL A 102 -19.12 0.97 -0.92
C VAL A 102 -18.04 0.94 0.16
N PRO A 103 -17.76 -0.23 0.76
CA PRO A 103 -16.61 -0.40 1.64
C PRO A 103 -15.31 -0.55 0.84
N PHE A 104 -14.27 0.06 1.35
CA PHE A 104 -12.92 0.03 0.81
C PHE A 104 -11.90 -0.33 1.92
N PRO A 105 -10.93 -1.21 1.64
CA PRO A 105 -10.83 -2.06 0.44
C PRO A 105 -12.09 -2.89 0.17
N ILE A 106 -12.47 -3.03 -1.09
CA ILE A 106 -13.60 -3.87 -1.50
C ILE A 106 -13.24 -5.31 -1.11
N PRO A 107 -14.07 -5.99 -0.29
CA PRO A 107 -13.81 -7.36 0.09
C PRO A 107 -13.72 -8.26 -1.14
N ARG A 108 -12.71 -9.15 -1.19
CA ARG A 108 -12.47 -10.03 -2.36
C ARG A 108 -13.71 -10.78 -2.81
N GLY A 109 -14.47 -11.36 -1.86
CA GLY A 109 -15.69 -12.11 -2.16
C GLY A 109 -16.89 -11.25 -2.58
N ALA A 110 -16.77 -9.93 -2.54
CA ALA A 110 -17.82 -8.98 -2.89
C ALA A 110 -17.45 -8.09 -4.08
N TYR A 111 -16.27 -8.26 -4.68
CA TYR A 111 -15.80 -7.37 -5.76
C TYR A 111 -16.71 -7.46 -6.98
N ASP A 112 -16.98 -8.67 -7.47
CA ASP A 112 -17.84 -8.89 -8.65
C ASP A 112 -19.26 -8.33 -8.42
N ASP A 113 -19.83 -8.59 -7.24
CA ASP A 113 -21.15 -8.07 -6.84
C ASP A 113 -21.16 -6.54 -6.75
N THR A 114 -20.08 -5.95 -6.22
CA THR A 114 -19.92 -4.49 -6.09
C THR A 114 -19.84 -3.83 -7.47
N VAL A 115 -19.01 -4.37 -8.37
CA VAL A 115 -18.87 -3.87 -9.74
C VAL A 115 -20.19 -4.01 -10.50
N ALA A 116 -20.88 -5.15 -10.37
CA ALA A 116 -22.19 -5.35 -10.99
C ALA A 116 -23.24 -4.35 -10.46
N ALA A 117 -23.24 -4.08 -9.14
CA ALA A 117 -24.12 -3.09 -8.55
C ALA A 117 -23.83 -1.68 -9.06
N LEU A 118 -22.56 -1.27 -9.14
CA LEU A 118 -22.15 0.03 -9.68
C LEU A 118 -22.52 0.17 -11.16
N ALA A 119 -22.28 -0.88 -11.95
CA ALA A 119 -22.63 -0.90 -13.37
C ALA A 119 -24.14 -0.71 -13.60
N SER A 120 -24.99 -1.22 -12.72
CA SER A 120 -26.45 -0.99 -12.79
C SER A 120 -26.85 0.48 -12.63
N LEU A 121 -25.96 1.30 -12.06
CA LEU A 121 -26.11 2.75 -11.90
C LEU A 121 -25.37 3.53 -13.00
N GLY A 122 -24.79 2.85 -13.98
CA GLY A 122 -24.01 3.45 -15.06
C GLY A 122 -22.72 4.12 -14.58
N ILE A 123 -22.10 3.59 -13.52
CA ILE A 123 -20.78 3.98 -13.00
C ILE A 123 -19.91 2.74 -12.77
N GLY A 124 -18.63 2.92 -12.45
CA GLY A 124 -17.69 1.82 -12.25
C GLY A 124 -16.99 1.38 -13.53
N ASP A 125 -16.81 2.31 -14.48
CA ASP A 125 -15.98 2.04 -15.66
C ASP A 125 -14.53 1.69 -15.22
N PRO A 126 -13.92 0.63 -15.80
CA PRO A 126 -12.57 0.19 -15.41
C PRO A 126 -11.46 1.23 -15.63
N VAL A 127 -11.69 2.25 -16.46
CA VAL A 127 -10.70 3.29 -16.80
C VAL A 127 -11.25 4.69 -16.49
N GLY A 128 -12.56 4.86 -16.62
CA GLY A 128 -13.27 6.11 -16.45
C GLY A 128 -13.32 6.59 -15.01
N ARG A 129 -13.36 7.91 -14.85
CA ARG A 129 -13.63 8.58 -13.58
C ARG A 129 -15.09 8.96 -13.52
N ASP A 130 -15.97 7.96 -13.41
CA ASP A 130 -17.42 8.11 -13.51
C ASP A 130 -18.15 8.03 -12.16
N CYS A 131 -17.48 7.58 -11.11
CA CYS A 131 -18.01 7.54 -9.75
C CYS A 131 -17.80 8.87 -9.04
N ARG A 132 -18.86 9.66 -8.83
CA ARG A 132 -18.78 10.82 -7.93
C ARG A 132 -18.78 10.38 -6.49
N VAL A 133 -17.79 10.82 -5.72
CA VAL A 133 -17.74 10.60 -4.27
C VAL A 133 -18.64 11.64 -3.60
N ASP A 134 -19.79 11.23 -3.08
CA ASP A 134 -20.69 12.14 -2.36
C ASP A 134 -20.25 12.37 -0.92
N GLU A 135 -19.83 11.30 -0.25
CA GLU A 135 -19.32 11.32 1.11
C GLU A 135 -18.19 10.29 1.20
N LEU A 136 -17.12 10.65 1.91
CA LEU A 136 -16.01 9.74 2.18
C LEU A 136 -15.74 9.71 3.68
N ASN A 137 -15.93 8.55 4.29
CA ASN A 137 -15.63 8.30 5.69
C ASN A 137 -14.37 7.44 5.78
N SER A 138 -13.32 7.98 6.38
CA SER A 138 -12.02 7.33 6.53
C SER A 138 -11.28 7.89 7.74
N SER A 139 -10.41 7.09 8.34
CA SER A 139 -9.43 7.57 9.31
C SER A 139 -8.33 8.44 8.67
N PHE A 140 -8.18 8.38 7.34
CA PHE A 140 -7.36 9.29 6.56
C PHE A 140 -8.17 10.55 6.21
N LEU A 141 -8.23 11.51 7.14
CA LEU A 141 -8.99 12.75 6.98
C LEU A 141 -8.58 13.53 5.73
N ILE A 142 -7.34 13.36 5.27
CA ILE A 142 -6.85 14.00 4.04
C ILE A 142 -7.70 13.66 2.81
N LEU A 143 -8.28 12.45 2.77
CA LEU A 143 -9.08 11.94 1.66
C LEU A 143 -10.45 12.58 1.58
N LYS A 144 -10.89 13.36 2.58
CA LYS A 144 -12.09 14.19 2.49
C LYS A 144 -12.04 15.15 1.29
N ARG A 145 -10.85 15.49 0.80
CA ARG A 145 -10.66 16.29 -0.42
C ARG A 145 -11.23 15.62 -1.68
N LEU A 146 -11.41 14.30 -1.68
CA LEU A 146 -12.02 13.57 -2.79
C LEU A 146 -13.54 13.70 -2.81
N GLU A 147 -14.18 14.24 -1.75
CA GLU A 147 -15.61 14.51 -1.79
C GLU A 147 -15.94 15.49 -2.92
N LYS A 148 -17.02 15.16 -3.63
CA LYS A 148 -17.57 15.80 -4.82
C LYS A 148 -16.71 15.66 -6.08
N VAL A 149 -15.61 14.90 -6.02
CA VAL A 149 -14.75 14.57 -7.15
C VAL A 149 -15.27 13.29 -7.82
N ALA A 150 -15.12 13.22 -9.14
CA ALA A 150 -15.33 11.98 -9.89
C ALA A 150 -14.02 11.17 -9.91
N VAL A 151 -14.06 9.93 -9.45
CA VAL A 151 -12.91 9.03 -9.32
C VAL A 151 -13.16 7.74 -10.08
N ASN A 152 -12.10 7.04 -10.44
CA ASN A 152 -12.19 5.65 -10.85
C ASN A 152 -12.30 4.78 -9.59
N VAL A 153 -13.23 3.81 -9.58
CA VAL A 153 -13.49 3.00 -8.39
C VAL A 153 -12.34 2.04 -8.07
N ASP A 154 -11.66 1.53 -9.09
CA ASP A 154 -10.53 0.62 -8.94
C ASP A 154 -9.28 1.36 -8.42
N GLU A 155 -9.05 2.61 -8.85
CA GLU A 155 -8.02 3.48 -8.28
C GLU A 155 -8.27 3.75 -6.79
N LEU A 156 -9.52 4.05 -6.42
CA LEU A 156 -9.90 4.28 -5.03
C LEU A 156 -9.73 3.02 -4.18
N ASP A 157 -10.10 1.85 -4.72
CA ASP A 157 -9.90 0.56 -4.08
C ASP A 157 -8.42 0.21 -3.94
N TYR A 158 -7.62 0.44 -4.97
CA TYR A 158 -6.17 0.23 -4.93
C TYR A 158 -5.50 1.12 -3.88
N LEU A 159 -5.84 2.41 -3.83
CA LEU A 159 -5.35 3.33 -2.80
C LEU A 159 -5.74 2.83 -1.40
N ALA A 160 -6.99 2.42 -1.20
CA ALA A 160 -7.45 1.91 0.08
C ALA A 160 -6.65 0.66 0.51
N LYS A 161 -6.44 -0.28 -0.42
CA LYS A 161 -5.63 -1.49 -0.21
C LYS A 161 -4.20 -1.16 0.22
N ARG A 162 -3.61 -0.11 -0.36
CA ARG A 162 -2.26 0.37 0.00
C ARG A 162 -2.25 0.96 1.41
N LEU A 163 -3.21 1.84 1.71
CA LEU A 163 -3.32 2.53 2.99
C LEU A 163 -3.70 1.61 4.16
N ASP A 164 -4.46 0.55 3.91
CA ASP A 164 -4.82 -0.45 4.93
C ASP A 164 -3.58 -1.20 5.45
N SER A 165 -2.60 -1.45 4.57
CA SER A 165 -1.33 -2.10 4.94
C SER A 165 -0.33 -1.21 5.68
N SER A 166 -0.55 0.10 5.70
CA SER A 166 0.44 1.03 6.23
C SER A 166 0.59 0.86 7.75
N ASP A 167 1.62 1.40 8.37
CA ASP A 167 1.62 1.66 9.80
C ASP A 167 1.11 3.07 10.11
N ILE A 168 1.04 3.43 11.40
CA ILE A 168 0.59 4.75 11.86
C ILE A 168 1.54 5.86 11.37
N ASN A 169 2.83 5.57 11.27
CA ASN A 169 3.85 6.52 10.87
C ASN A 169 3.74 6.80 9.36
N GLU A 170 3.64 5.76 8.53
CA GLU A 170 3.38 5.86 7.09
C GLU A 170 2.05 6.59 6.81
N ALA A 171 1.00 6.30 7.59
CA ALA A 171 -0.29 6.99 7.45
C ALA A 171 -0.16 8.50 7.74
N ALA A 172 0.59 8.87 8.77
CA ALA A 172 0.83 10.28 9.09
C ALA A 172 1.66 10.98 7.99
N LYS A 173 2.69 10.31 7.47
CA LYS A 173 3.49 10.81 6.35
C LYS A 173 2.66 11.00 5.08
N PHE A 174 1.81 10.04 4.74
CA PHE A 174 0.91 10.15 3.59
C PHE A 174 0.05 11.41 3.68
N GLN A 175 -0.60 11.63 4.82
CA GLN A 175 -1.46 12.80 5.03
C GLN A 175 -0.66 14.11 5.00
N ALA A 176 0.49 14.17 5.67
CA ALA A 176 1.30 15.37 5.71
C ALA A 176 1.94 15.71 4.35
N MET A 177 2.47 14.72 3.63
CA MET A 177 3.05 14.94 2.29
C MET A 177 1.99 15.35 1.27
N THR A 178 0.79 14.77 1.36
CA THR A 178 -0.36 15.19 0.54
C THR A 178 -0.73 16.65 0.77
N VAL A 179 -0.58 17.17 2.00
CA VAL A 179 -0.73 18.61 2.29
C VAL A 179 0.44 19.41 1.72
N LYS A 180 1.68 19.04 2.06
CA LYS A 180 2.90 19.76 1.68
C LYS A 180 3.01 19.98 0.17
N TRP A 181 2.65 18.97 -0.62
CA TRP A 181 2.70 19.03 -2.08
C TRP A 181 1.37 19.36 -2.74
N GLY A 182 0.29 19.54 -1.98
CA GLY A 182 -1.02 19.86 -2.53
C GLY A 182 -1.59 18.78 -3.45
N LEU A 183 -1.25 17.51 -3.24
CA LEU A 183 -1.64 16.41 -4.13
C LEU A 183 -3.15 16.18 -4.10
N PHE A 184 -3.74 15.98 -5.28
CA PHE A 184 -5.20 15.81 -5.41
C PHE A 184 -5.59 14.70 -6.38
N GLU A 185 -4.82 14.49 -7.44
CA GLU A 185 -5.10 13.44 -8.43
C GLU A 185 -4.89 12.05 -7.85
N MET A 186 -5.74 11.09 -8.23
CA MET A 186 -5.64 9.70 -7.77
C MET A 186 -4.28 9.09 -8.09
N THR A 187 -3.73 9.40 -9.26
CA THR A 187 -2.40 8.96 -9.68
C THR A 187 -1.32 9.43 -8.70
N ASP A 188 -1.34 10.69 -8.28
CA ASP A 188 -0.38 11.26 -7.33
C ASP A 188 -0.54 10.66 -5.93
N LEU A 189 -1.79 10.48 -5.47
CA LEU A 189 -2.09 9.88 -4.18
C LEU A 189 -1.61 8.43 -4.13
N ILE A 190 -1.86 7.64 -5.18
CA ILE A 190 -1.37 6.27 -5.30
C ILE A 190 0.16 6.26 -5.33
N ASN A 191 0.79 7.09 -6.15
CA ASN A 191 2.24 7.16 -6.24
C ASN A 191 2.88 7.53 -4.90
N LEU A 192 2.29 8.48 -4.16
CA LEU A 192 2.81 8.87 -2.84
C LEU A 192 2.90 7.68 -1.87
N THR A 193 2.00 6.69 -1.95
CA THR A 193 2.06 5.52 -1.06
C THR A 193 3.35 4.70 -1.19
N PHE A 194 4.03 4.74 -2.33
CA PHE A 194 5.33 4.08 -2.53
C PHE A 194 6.49 4.88 -1.93
N TRP A 195 6.35 6.20 -1.84
CA TRP A 195 7.42 7.12 -1.45
C TRP A 195 7.33 7.58 0.00
N CYS A 196 6.25 7.24 0.72
CA CYS A 196 6.11 7.54 2.16
C CYS A 196 7.34 7.12 3.00
N GLN A 197 8.12 6.13 2.58
CA GLN A 197 9.33 5.72 3.31
C GLN A 197 10.48 6.73 3.24
N GLN A 198 10.53 7.58 2.22
CA GLN A 198 11.59 8.58 2.07
C GLN A 198 11.29 9.88 2.84
N ALA A 199 10.02 10.17 3.08
CA ALA A 199 9.63 11.28 3.93
C ALA A 199 9.89 10.99 5.42
N ARG A 200 10.05 12.06 6.19
CA ARG A 200 10.17 12.05 7.65
C ARG A 200 9.04 12.88 8.25
N ILE A 201 8.55 12.49 9.42
CA ILE A 201 7.50 13.26 10.11
C ILE A 201 7.70 13.23 11.63
N ILE A 202 7.42 14.36 12.27
CA ILE A 202 7.25 14.46 13.72
C ILE A 202 5.78 14.77 14.01
N THR A 203 5.15 13.90 14.79
CA THR A 203 3.75 14.06 15.23
C THR A 203 3.63 14.24 16.74
N ASP A 204 4.67 13.91 17.51
CA ASP A 204 4.74 14.05 18.95
C ASP A 204 5.95 14.90 19.33
N PHE A 205 5.69 16.02 20.00
CA PHE A 205 6.66 17.04 20.41
C PHE A 205 6.95 17.03 21.91
N SER A 206 6.46 16.02 22.64
CA SER A 206 6.60 15.93 24.10
C SER A 206 8.04 15.79 24.59
N ASP A 207 8.90 15.13 23.80
CA ASP A 207 10.30 14.89 24.12
C ASP A 207 11.21 15.23 22.93
N LEU A 208 11.90 16.37 23.03
CA LEU A 208 12.84 16.84 22.01
C LEU A 208 14.13 16.01 21.96
N GLU A 209 14.56 15.39 23.06
CA GLU A 209 15.74 14.52 23.01
C GLU A 209 15.43 13.23 22.25
N ASP A 210 14.26 12.62 22.52
CA ASP A 210 13.82 11.43 21.81
C ASP A 210 13.57 11.71 20.31
N ILE A 211 13.01 12.87 19.96
CA ILE A 211 12.96 13.34 18.56
C ILE A 211 14.36 13.36 17.95
N GLY A 212 15.31 14.04 18.61
CA GLY A 212 16.66 14.19 18.09
C GLY A 212 17.32 12.85 17.82
N ARG A 213 17.24 11.93 18.78
CA ARG A 213 17.81 10.58 18.65
C ARG A 213 17.13 9.77 17.55
N ARG A 214 15.79 9.78 17.49
CA ARG A 214 15.02 9.04 16.48
C ARG A 214 15.30 9.51 15.06
N HIS A 215 15.53 10.81 14.87
CA HIS A 215 15.70 11.40 13.54
C HIS A 215 17.16 11.59 13.12
N TYR A 216 18.13 11.47 14.03
CA TYR A 216 19.54 11.66 13.70
C TYR A 216 20.07 10.64 12.67
N MET A 217 20.09 9.35 12.98
CA MET A 217 20.63 8.35 12.04
C MET A 217 19.92 8.37 10.68
N PRO A 218 18.57 8.46 10.63
CA PRO A 218 17.88 8.42 9.36
C PRO A 218 18.10 9.66 8.47
N LEU A 219 18.55 10.79 9.02
CA LEU A 219 19.00 11.98 8.28
C LEU A 219 20.47 11.90 7.86
N ASN A 220 21.27 11.06 8.53
CA ASN A 220 22.72 10.92 8.30
C ASN A 220 23.07 9.60 7.59
N GLY A 221 22.27 9.18 6.60
CA GLY A 221 22.56 8.00 5.79
C GLY A 221 22.23 6.65 6.45
N GLY A 222 21.46 6.65 7.55
CA GLY A 222 20.95 5.43 8.19
C GLY A 222 21.94 4.72 9.11
N SER A 223 23.11 5.31 9.36
CA SER A 223 24.11 4.78 10.28
C SER A 223 24.68 5.87 11.19
N CYS A 224 25.25 5.45 12.31
CA CYS A 224 25.91 6.30 13.30
C CYS A 224 26.72 5.38 14.21
N SER A 225 27.93 5.77 14.57
CA SER A 225 28.69 5.06 15.62
C SER A 225 28.04 5.26 16.98
N THR A 226 28.34 4.36 17.91
CA THR A 226 27.89 4.47 19.31
C THR A 226 28.42 5.74 19.97
N GLU A 227 29.68 6.08 19.70
CA GLU A 227 30.35 7.26 20.26
C GLU A 227 29.73 8.57 19.74
N GLU A 228 29.39 8.63 18.45
CA GLU A 228 28.68 9.77 17.88
C GLU A 228 27.28 9.92 18.48
N LEU A 229 26.55 8.82 18.67
CA LEU A 229 25.20 8.84 19.22
C LEU A 229 25.18 9.20 20.72
N GLU A 230 26.21 8.80 21.47
CA GLU A 230 26.41 9.16 22.88
C GLU A 230 26.73 10.65 23.05
N ARG A 231 27.52 11.21 22.13
CA ARG A 231 27.90 12.64 22.14
C ARG A 231 26.88 13.55 21.47
N LEU A 232 25.86 12.99 20.82
CA LEU A 232 24.82 13.73 20.13
C LEU A 232 24.07 14.66 21.09
N ASP A 233 24.11 15.96 20.81
CA ASP A 233 23.16 16.91 21.37
C ASP A 233 21.80 16.71 20.68
N ALA A 234 21.04 15.74 21.19
CA ALA A 234 19.79 15.32 20.58
C ALA A 234 18.75 16.44 20.59
N ARG A 235 18.68 17.21 21.68
CA ARG A 235 17.77 18.35 21.77
C ARG A 235 18.07 19.39 20.70
N LYS A 236 19.35 19.72 20.48
CA LYS A 236 19.74 20.63 19.39
C LYS A 236 19.40 20.05 18.02
N ALA A 237 19.70 18.77 17.77
CA ALA A 237 19.36 18.11 16.51
C ALA A 237 17.85 18.17 16.19
N ALA A 238 17.00 17.97 17.20
CA ALA A 238 15.55 18.12 17.06
C ALA A 238 15.14 19.56 16.71
N LEU A 239 15.73 20.56 17.38
CA LEU A 239 15.44 21.97 17.11
C LEU A 239 15.89 22.38 15.71
N ASP A 240 17.08 21.97 15.29
CA ASP A 240 17.60 22.23 13.94
C ASP A 240 16.69 21.60 12.87
N LEU A 241 16.24 20.36 13.11
CA LEU A 241 15.28 19.69 12.23
C LEU A 241 13.94 20.44 12.15
N ILE A 242 13.39 20.88 13.27
CA ILE A 242 12.08 21.56 13.32
C ILE A 242 12.14 22.97 12.72
N LEU A 243 13.21 23.72 13.00
CA LEU A 243 13.28 25.16 12.74
C LEU A 243 13.99 25.54 11.44
N ASN A 244 14.94 24.74 10.97
CA ASN A 244 15.98 25.22 10.03
C ASN A 244 16.12 24.38 8.76
N SER A 245 15.12 23.59 8.36
CA SER A 245 15.18 22.84 7.09
C SER A 245 14.26 23.44 6.03
N GLU A 246 14.82 23.78 4.87
CA GLU A 246 14.04 24.24 3.70
C GLU A 246 13.04 23.18 3.22
N SER A 247 13.31 21.90 3.53
CA SER A 247 12.42 20.78 3.29
C SER A 247 11.32 20.61 4.35
N THR A 248 11.33 21.38 5.44
CA THR A 248 10.31 21.31 6.50
C THR A 248 8.99 21.93 6.05
N CYS A 249 7.88 21.26 6.32
CA CYS A 249 6.53 21.82 6.22
C CYS A 249 5.72 21.49 7.47
N VAL A 250 5.12 22.51 8.09
CA VAL A 250 4.15 22.33 9.17
C VAL A 250 2.79 22.03 8.56
N THR A 251 2.19 20.90 8.93
CA THR A 251 0.87 20.48 8.44
C THR A 251 -0.06 20.16 9.62
N PRO A 252 -1.38 20.08 9.41
CA PRO A 252 -2.31 19.61 10.44
C PRO A 252 -2.02 18.20 10.98
N TYR A 253 -1.18 17.43 10.29
CA TYR A 253 -0.83 16.04 10.63
C TYR A 253 0.53 15.90 11.30
N GLY A 254 1.29 16.99 11.44
CA GLY A 254 2.64 17.00 11.99
C GLY A 254 3.60 17.86 11.15
N VAL A 255 4.86 17.87 11.57
CA VAL A 255 5.95 18.54 10.86
C VAL A 255 6.64 17.51 9.97
N VAL A 256 6.57 17.70 8.66
CA VAL A 256 7.03 16.75 7.65
C VAL A 256 8.20 17.31 6.86
N TYR A 257 9.11 16.43 6.46
CA TYR A 257 10.30 16.75 5.67
C TYR A 257 10.37 15.76 4.53
N ASP A 258 10.50 16.25 3.30
CA ASP A 258 10.61 15.39 2.12
C ASP A 258 11.99 14.75 1.97
N ASN A 259 13.03 15.26 2.64
CA ASN A 259 14.40 14.72 2.57
C ASN A 259 14.87 14.60 1.10
N ASP A 260 14.62 15.65 0.30
CA ASP A 260 14.91 15.72 -1.14
C ASP A 260 14.22 14.63 -1.99
N MET A 261 13.17 14.01 -1.44
CA MET A 261 12.34 13.04 -2.14
C MET A 261 11.73 13.65 -3.39
N LYS A 262 11.76 12.88 -4.47
CA LYS A 262 11.05 13.17 -5.72
C LYS A 262 9.89 12.20 -5.84
N LEU A 263 8.71 12.71 -6.20
CA LEU A 263 7.56 11.86 -6.50
C LEU A 263 7.75 11.21 -7.88
N GLU A 264 8.35 10.03 -7.91
CA GLU A 264 8.43 9.26 -9.16
C GLU A 264 7.14 8.46 -9.37
N HIS A 265 6.77 8.27 -10.63
CA HIS A 265 5.51 7.64 -11.01
C HIS A 265 5.72 6.14 -11.20
N HIS A 266 5.27 5.34 -10.23
CA HIS A 266 5.16 3.89 -10.36
C HIS A 266 3.85 3.49 -11.03
N TYR A 267 2.77 4.20 -10.70
CA TYR A 267 1.48 4.10 -11.35
C TYR A 267 1.35 5.19 -12.42
N ASP A 268 1.02 4.76 -13.63
CA ASP A 268 0.89 5.61 -14.82
C ASP A 268 -0.56 6.07 -15.10
N GLY A 269 -1.51 5.72 -14.22
CA GLY A 269 -2.94 5.99 -14.41
C GLY A 269 -3.68 4.88 -15.18
N GLN A 270 -3.01 3.79 -15.56
CA GLN A 270 -3.63 2.67 -16.28
C GLN A 270 -3.22 1.30 -15.73
N HIS A 271 -1.94 1.09 -15.49
CA HIS A 271 -1.37 -0.21 -15.10
C HIS A 271 -1.02 -0.19 -13.62
N PHE A 272 -1.86 -0.82 -12.79
CA PHE A 272 -1.61 -0.89 -11.35
C PHE A 272 -0.28 -1.58 -11.05
N PRO A 273 0.61 -0.95 -10.25
CA PRO A 273 1.83 -1.60 -9.81
C PRO A 273 1.51 -2.88 -9.02
N CYS A 274 2.39 -3.87 -9.13
CA CYS A 274 2.23 -5.12 -8.39
C CYS A 274 2.04 -4.84 -6.90
N TYR A 275 0.93 -5.34 -6.34
CA TYR A 275 0.67 -5.20 -4.92
C TYR A 275 0.09 -6.49 -4.34
N LEU A 276 0.91 -7.15 -3.53
CA LEU A 276 0.56 -8.39 -2.84
C LEU A 276 0.04 -8.07 -1.45
N CYS A 277 -1.25 -7.71 -1.37
CA CYS A 277 -1.93 -7.53 -0.08
C CYS A 277 -2.11 -8.85 0.71
N GLN A 278 -1.80 -9.99 0.11
CA GLN A 278 -1.80 -11.31 0.73
C GLN A 278 -0.77 -12.23 0.06
N PRO A 279 -0.40 -13.38 0.68
CA PRO A 279 0.45 -14.37 0.04
C PRO A 279 -0.10 -14.83 -1.30
N ALA A 280 0.78 -14.93 -2.29
CA ALA A 280 0.47 -15.39 -3.63
C ALA A 280 1.27 -16.66 -3.94
N MET A 281 0.62 -17.61 -4.61
CA MET A 281 1.27 -18.80 -5.16
C MET A 281 2.06 -18.45 -6.42
N LEU A 282 1.55 -17.52 -7.23
CA LEU A 282 2.16 -17.10 -8.48
C LEU A 282 1.84 -15.64 -8.78
N VAL A 283 2.82 -14.92 -9.32
CA VAL A 283 2.66 -13.57 -9.85
C VAL A 283 3.24 -13.56 -11.27
N VAL A 284 2.46 -13.09 -12.25
CA VAL A 284 2.87 -13.00 -13.65
C VAL A 284 2.81 -11.55 -14.09
N GLY A 285 3.93 -11.02 -14.57
CA GLY A 285 3.99 -9.70 -15.23
C GLY A 285 3.86 -9.85 -16.74
N ILE A 286 2.94 -9.11 -17.34
CA ILE A 286 2.73 -9.04 -18.79
C ILE A 286 3.09 -7.63 -19.25
N PHE A 287 4.06 -7.51 -20.15
CA PHE A 287 4.52 -6.23 -20.67
C PHE A 287 4.84 -6.33 -22.17
N PRO A 288 4.83 -5.21 -22.93
CA PRO A 288 5.15 -5.21 -24.34
C PRO A 288 6.57 -5.72 -24.61
N LYS A 289 6.78 -6.44 -25.73
CA LYS A 289 8.08 -7.02 -26.11
C LYS A 289 9.25 -6.02 -26.12
N ASN A 290 8.95 -4.76 -26.43
CA ASN A 290 9.96 -3.70 -26.56
C ASN A 290 10.10 -2.86 -25.29
N ALA A 291 9.30 -3.11 -24.26
CA ALA A 291 9.43 -2.42 -22.98
C ALA A 291 10.49 -3.12 -22.12
N PRO A 292 11.25 -2.38 -21.30
CA PRO A 292 12.13 -2.99 -20.32
C PRO A 292 11.31 -3.85 -19.34
N GLU A 293 11.90 -4.96 -18.89
CA GLU A 293 11.30 -5.81 -17.88
C GLU A 293 11.03 -4.99 -16.61
N GLY A 294 9.80 -5.05 -16.11
CA GLY A 294 9.37 -4.25 -14.95
C GLY A 294 9.05 -2.78 -15.26
N SER A 295 8.84 -2.41 -16.53
CA SER A 295 8.31 -1.09 -16.90
C SER A 295 6.95 -0.78 -16.25
N SER A 296 6.59 0.50 -16.18
CA SER A 296 5.28 0.95 -15.67
C SER A 296 4.11 0.37 -16.47
N GLU A 297 4.32 0.00 -17.74
CA GLU A 297 3.31 -0.63 -18.61
C GLU A 297 3.05 -2.11 -18.28
N THR A 298 3.65 -2.65 -17.21
CA THR A 298 3.49 -4.05 -16.82
C THR A 298 2.13 -4.26 -16.15
N THR A 299 1.31 -5.13 -16.74
CA THR A 299 0.08 -5.64 -16.11
C THR A 299 0.41 -6.86 -15.26
N TRP A 300 -0.02 -6.84 -14.00
CA TRP A 300 0.26 -7.91 -13.04
C TRP A 300 -0.96 -8.80 -12.81
N LEU A 301 -0.78 -10.11 -12.99
CA LEU A 301 -1.75 -11.14 -12.64
C LEU A 301 -1.26 -11.89 -11.40
N THR A 302 -2.13 -12.02 -10.40
CA THR A 302 -1.79 -12.68 -9.13
C THR A 302 -2.69 -13.88 -8.90
N LEU A 303 -2.08 -15.04 -8.64
CA LEU A 303 -2.77 -16.24 -8.16
C LEU A 303 -2.60 -16.32 -6.64
N PRO A 304 -3.64 -16.07 -5.85
CA PRO A 304 -3.53 -16.08 -4.39
C PRO A 304 -3.37 -17.50 -3.83
N CYS A 305 -2.80 -17.60 -2.63
CA CYS A 305 -2.89 -18.84 -1.85
C CYS A 305 -4.34 -19.07 -1.40
N SER A 306 -4.78 -20.33 -1.36
CA SER A 306 -6.07 -20.69 -0.75
C SER A 306 -6.06 -20.32 0.73
N GLU A 307 -7.12 -19.64 1.20
CA GLU A 307 -7.31 -19.40 2.63
C GLU A 307 -7.47 -20.75 3.36
N GLN A 308 -6.70 -20.98 4.43
CA GLN A 308 -6.83 -22.13 5.33
C GLN A 308 -7.68 -21.76 6.54
#